data_AF-A0A2S7TT67-F1
#
_entry.id   AF-A0A2S7TT67-F1
#
_cell.length_a   1.000
_cell.length_b   1.000
_cell.length_c   1.000
_cell.angle_alpha   90.00
_cell.angle_beta   90.00
_cell.angle_gamma   90.00
#
_symmetry.space_group_name_H-M   'P 1'
#
loop_
_entity.id
_entity.type
_entity.pdbx_description
1 polymer ?
#
loop_
_entity_poly.entity_id
_entity_poly.type
_entity_poly.pdbx_seq_one_letter_code
_entity_poly.pdbx_strand_id
1 'polypeptide(L)' 'MKVLAGFDEQAHEFILIVENDGVASSAAVNPSLGLTGIRERMAILQGHVVWAIEEDRFMLRCHIPVVEVNHAP' A
#
# COMPACT_ATOMS: atom_id res chain seq x y z
N MET A 1 -2.65 -15.53 2.89
CA MET A 1 -1.98 -14.22 2.99
C MET A 1 -0.80 -14.19 2.04
N LYS A 2 -0.73 -13.16 1.19
CA LYS A 2 0.32 -12.92 0.21
C LYS A 2 0.80 -11.47 0.35
N VAL A 3 2.12 -11.27 0.30
CA VAL A 3 2.76 -9.95 0.38
C VAL A 3 3.74 -9.86 -0.78
N LEU A 4 3.59 -8.83 -1.61
CA LEU A 4 4.49 -8.50 -2.69
C LEU A 4 5.06 -7.11 -2.46
N ALA A 5 6.35 -6.94 -2.72
CA ALA A 5 6.98 -5.64 -2.71
C ALA A 5 7.96 -5.56 -3.88
N GLY A 6 8.01 -4.42 -4.56
CA GLY A 6 8.84 -4.25 -5.73
C GLY A 6 8.97 -2.80 -6.13
N PHE A 7 10.01 -2.51 -6.89
CA PHE A 7 10.18 -1.23 -7.53
C PHE A 7 9.60 -1.28 -8.94
N ASP A 8 8.71 -0.34 -9.24
CA ASP A 8 8.24 -0.06 -10.58
C ASP A 8 9.15 1.00 -11.21
N GLU A 9 10.04 0.54 -12.10
CA GLU A 9 10.99 1.40 -12.80
C GLU A 9 10.29 2.42 -13.71
N GLN A 10 9.11 2.10 -14.25
CA GLN A 10 8.40 3.01 -15.16
C GLN A 10 7.73 4.15 -14.40
N ALA A 11 7.10 3.82 -13.26
CA ALA A 11 6.45 4.81 -12.41
C ALA A 11 7.43 5.52 -11.45
N HIS A 12 8.66 5.00 -11.29
CA HIS A 12 9.60 5.40 -10.24
C HIS A 12 8.99 5.29 -8.83
N GLU A 13 8.23 4.23 -8.58
CA GLU A 13 7.55 3.99 -7.31
C GLU A 13 7.99 2.66 -6.69
N PHE A 14 8.13 2.65 -5.36
CA PHE A 14 8.14 1.40 -4.60
C PHE A 14 6.70 1.03 -4.26
N ILE A 15 6.28 -0.15 -4.72
CA ILE A 15 4.93 -0.67 -4.54
C ILE A 15 4.95 -1.81 -3.53
N LEU A 16 4.05 -1.75 -2.55
CA LEU A 16 3.78 -2.82 -1.59
C LEU A 16 2.32 -3.26 -1.73
N ILE A 17 2.09 -4.54 -1.96
CA ILE A 17 0.76 -5.13 -2.07
C ILE A 17 0.61 -6.22 -0.99
N VAL A 18 -0.46 -6.12 -0.21
CA VAL A 18 -0.87 -7.14 0.76
C VAL A 18 -2.24 -7.67 0.37
N GLU A 19 -2.34 -8.97 0.18
CA GLU A 19 -3.56 -9.68 -0.18
C GLU A 19 -3.89 -10.73 0.89
N ASN A 20 -5.14 -10.75 1.33
CA ASN A 20 -5.63 -11.76 2.24
C ASN A 20 -7.03 -12.25 1.85
N ASP A 21 -7.12 -13.53 1.50
CA ASP A 21 -8.39 -14.19 1.20
C ASP A 21 -9.21 -14.47 2.48
N GLY A 22 -10.49 -14.78 2.31
CA GLY A 22 -11.38 -15.18 3.41
C GLY A 22 -12.05 -13.99 4.11
N VAL A 23 -12.16 -12.86 3.44
CA VAL A 23 -12.89 -11.68 3.91
C VAL A 23 -14.14 -11.55 3.08
N ALA A 24 -15.32 -11.70 3.68
CA ALA A 24 -16.57 -11.61 2.94
C ALA A 24 -16.66 -10.31 2.13
N SER A 25 -17.03 -10.40 0.86
CA SER A 25 -17.22 -9.27 -0.07
C SER A 25 -18.15 -8.17 0.46
N SER A 26 -19.10 -8.51 1.33
CA SER A 26 -20.01 -7.55 1.97
C SER A 26 -19.44 -6.89 3.24
N ALA A 27 -18.24 -7.26 3.68
CA ALA A 27 -17.65 -6.71 4.89
C ALA A 27 -17.21 -5.25 4.66
N ALA A 28 -17.33 -4.43 5.70
CA ALA A 28 -16.82 -3.07 5.69
C ALA A 28 -15.37 -3.05 6.22
N VAL A 29 -14.48 -2.33 5.54
CA VAL A 29 -13.13 -2.06 6.06
C VAL A 29 -13.19 -0.86 7.00
N ASN A 30 -13.35 -1.13 8.29
CA ASN A 30 -13.20 -0.11 9.32
C ASN A 30 -11.69 0.11 9.61
N PRO A 31 -11.14 1.32 9.44
CA PRO A 31 -9.73 1.56 9.67
C PRO A 31 -9.31 1.24 11.12
N SER A 32 -8.49 0.21 11.27
CA SER A 32 -7.83 -0.09 12.54
C SER A 32 -6.70 0.91 12.81
N LEU A 33 -6.11 0.87 14.02
CA LEU A 33 -4.89 1.62 14.32
C LEU A 33 -3.75 1.31 13.33
N GLY A 34 -3.65 0.05 12.88
CA GLY A 34 -2.66 -0.35 11.88
C GLY A 34 -2.86 0.32 10.52
N LEU A 35 -4.10 0.33 10.02
CA LEU A 35 -4.44 0.98 8.75
C LEU A 35 -4.30 2.51 8.84
N THR A 36 -4.68 3.09 9.97
CA THR A 36 -4.50 4.51 10.24
C THR A 36 -3.01 4.89 10.23
N GLY A 37 -2.17 4.15 10.95
CA GLY A 37 -0.73 4.42 11.01
C GLY A 37 0.00 4.15 9.68
N ILE A 38 -0.48 3.23 8.84
CA ILE A 38 0.04 3.08 7.47
C ILE A 38 -0.30 4.30 6.63
N ARG A 39 -1.55 4.77 6.67
CA ARG A 39 -1.99 5.96 5.93
C ARG A 39 -1.19 7.20 6.31
N GLU A 40 -0.93 7.41 7.60
CA GLU A 40 -0.09 8.51 8.09
C GLU A 40 1.35 8.39 7.59
N ARG A 41 1.94 7.20 7.62
CA ARG A 41 3.29 6.95 7.08
C ARG A 41 3.37 7.22 5.57
N MET A 42 2.36 6.81 4.80
CA MET A 42 2.34 7.10 3.37
C MET A 42 2.28 8.60 3.11
N ALA A 43 1.47 9.35 3.87
CA ALA A 43 1.42 10.81 3.75
C ALA A 43 2.79 11.47 4.02
N ILE A 44 3.55 11.00 5.02
CA ILE A 44 4.92 11.47 5.31
C ILE A 44 5.86 11.20 4.14
N LEU A 45 5.75 10.01 3.53
CA LEU A 45 6.57 9.59 2.40
C LEU A 45 6.09 10.18 1.06
N GLN A 46 5.12 11.10 1.07
CA GLN A 46 4.45 11.62 -0.14
C GLN A 46 3.85 10.50 -1.02
N GLY A 47 3.65 9.34 -0.44
CA GLY A 47 3.00 8.20 -1.07
C GLY A 47 1.51 8.18 -0.82
N HIS A 48 0.86 7.15 -1.35
CA HIS A 48 -0.54 6.89 -1.12
C HIS A 48 -0.79 5.41 -0.79
N VAL A 49 -1.85 5.16 -0.04
CA VAL A 49 -2.34 3.81 0.25
C VAL A 49 -3.81 3.73 -0.12
N VAL A 50 -4.17 2.63 -0.78
CA VAL A 50 -5.55 2.23 -1.01
C VAL A 50 -5.78 0.85 -0.43
N TRP A 51 -6.98 0.60 0.07
CA TRP A 51 -7.40 -0.73 0.47
C TRP A 51 -8.86 -0.96 0.10
N ALA A 52 -9.19 -2.20 -0.21
CA ALA A 52 -10.53 -2.61 -0.62
C ALA A 52 -10.75 -4.09 -0.29
N ILE A 53 -11.99 -4.52 -0.37
CA ILE A 53 -12.33 -5.94 -0.46
C ILE A 53 -12.85 -6.19 -1.88
N GLU A 54 -12.19 -7.07 -2.61
CA GLU A 54 -12.50 -7.45 -3.98
C GLU A 54 -12.58 -8.99 -4.02
N GLU A 55 -13.67 -9.57 -4.56
CA GLU A 55 -13.79 -11.03 -4.75
C GLU A 55 -13.43 -11.88 -3.50
N ASP A 56 -13.98 -11.52 -2.34
CA ASP A 56 -13.72 -12.17 -1.04
C ASP A 56 -12.25 -12.10 -0.54
N ARG A 57 -11.49 -11.15 -1.08
CA ARG A 57 -10.10 -10.86 -0.71
C ARG A 57 -9.98 -9.42 -0.23
N PHE A 58 -9.39 -9.24 0.94
CA PHE A 58 -8.86 -7.94 1.35
C PHE A 58 -7.58 -7.64 0.59
N MET A 59 -7.48 -6.41 0.10
CA MET A 59 -6.33 -5.92 -0.62
C MET A 59 -5.89 -4.57 -0.09
N LEU A 60 -4.59 -4.39 0.11
CA LEU A 60 -3.95 -3.13 0.45
C LEU A 60 -2.80 -2.90 -0.53
N ARG A 61 -2.77 -1.73 -1.15
CA ARG A 61 -1.71 -1.29 -2.07
C ARG A 61 -1.13 0.02 -1.57
N CYS A 62 0.16 0.05 -1.32
CA CYS A 62 0.91 1.27 -1.05
C CYS A 62 1.78 1.60 -2.25
N HIS A 63 1.85 2.88 -2.58
CA HIS A 63 2.68 3.46 -3.63
C HIS A 63 3.54 4.54 -2.99
N ILE A 64 4.85 4.38 -3.07
CA ILE A 64 5.82 5.29 -2.47
C ILE A 64 6.69 5.85 -3.59
N PRO A 65 6.62 7.15 -3.90
CA PRO A 65 7.49 7.74 -4.91
C PRO A 65 8.95 7.65 -4.45
N VAL A 66 9.83 7.25 -5.35
CA VAL A 66 11.27 7.23 -5.10
C VAL A 66 11.87 8.50 -5.70
N VAL A 67 12.18 9.46 -4.85
CA VAL A 67 12.97 10.63 -5.24
C VAL A 67 14.44 10.23 -5.34
N GLU A 68 15.05 10.46 -6.49
CA GLU A 68 16.50 10.36 -6.63
C GLU A 68 17.13 11.39 -5.68
N VAL A 69 17.77 10.90 -4.62
CA VAL A 69 18.61 11.74 -3.79
C VAL A 69 19.86 12.04 -4.60
N ASN A 70 19.86 13.15 -5.32
CA ASN A 70 21.07 13.72 -5.93
C ASN A 70 22.12 13.87 -4.83
N HIS A 71 23.01 12.88 -4.71
CA HIS A 71 24.23 13.02 -3.96
C HIS A 71 25.12 13.93 -4.79
N ALA A 72 25.03 15.24 -4.53
CA ALA A 72 26.06 16.16 -5.00
C ALA A 72 27.41 15.67 -4.41
N PRO A 73 28.45 15.49 -5.23
CA PRO A 73 29.75 15.00 -4.80
C PRO A 73 30.46 15.95 -3.83
#